data_AF-A0A973RTF1-F1
#
_entry.id   AF-A0A973RTF1-F1
#
_cell.length_a   1.000
_cell.length_b   1.000
_cell.length_c   1.000
_cell.angle_alpha   90.00
_cell.angle_beta   90.00
_cell.angle_gamma   90.00
#
_symmetry.space_group_name_H-M   'P 1'
#
loop_
_entity.id
_entity.type
_entity.pdbx_description
1 polymer ?
#
loop_
_entity_poly.entity_id
_entity_poly.type
_entity_poly.pdbx_seq_one_letter_code
_entity_poly.pdbx_strand_id
1 'polypeptide(L)'
;MHWALEELSRVMQPPPDCDDAVDWDALLAETGWEPADYRDFVSVYGMGAIGDSIGISTPPFDGYPYGDNLFHGADWPPVDGTLNWAANEAATDFLWRCAGEPDEWQVQKIY
;
A
#
# COMPACT_ATOMS: atom_id res chain seq x y z
N MET A 1 5.72 -14.89 3.75
CA MET A 1 4.28 -14.92 3.45
C MET A 1 3.48 -15.11 4.73
N HIS A 2 2.81 -14.05 5.15
CA HIS A 2 1.99 -14.02 6.36
C HIS A 2 0.71 -14.87 6.18
N TRP A 3 0.24 -15.54 7.25
CA TRP A 3 -0.90 -16.47 7.19
C TRP A 3 -2.20 -15.82 6.66
N ALA A 4 -2.40 -14.54 6.94
CA ALA A 4 -3.57 -13.81 6.47
C ALA A 4 -3.57 -13.63 4.94
N LEU A 5 -2.37 -13.50 4.33
CA LEU A 5 -2.23 -13.40 2.89
C LEU A 5 -2.48 -14.75 2.20
N GLU A 6 -2.10 -15.85 2.84
CA GLU A 6 -2.44 -17.21 2.39
C GLU A 6 -3.96 -17.44 2.36
N GLU A 7 -4.66 -17.04 3.43
CA GLU A 7 -6.12 -17.16 3.47
C GLU A 7 -6.80 -16.22 2.47
N LEU A 8 -6.32 -14.98 2.32
CA LEU A 8 -6.85 -14.04 1.34
C LEU A 8 -6.71 -14.57 -0.09
N SER A 9 -5.54 -15.10 -0.45
CA SER A 9 -5.28 -15.67 -1.79
C SER A 9 -6.08 -16.93 -2.10
N ARG A 10 -6.51 -17.68 -1.07
CA ARG A 10 -7.45 -18.80 -1.23
C ARG A 10 -8.87 -18.34 -1.53
N VAL A 11 -9.34 -17.29 -0.86
CA VAL A 11 -10.70 -16.76 -1.03
C VAL A 11 -10.82 -15.93 -2.30
N MET A 12 -9.78 -15.16 -2.61
CA MET A 12 -9.74 -14.23 -3.71
C MET A 12 -8.39 -14.34 -4.41
N GLN A 13 -8.40 -14.98 -5.57
CA GLN A 13 -7.19 -15.19 -6.35
C GLN A 13 -6.57 -13.85 -6.75
N PRO A 14 -5.23 -13.74 -6.73
CA PRO A 14 -4.55 -12.55 -7.19
C PRO A 14 -4.82 -12.29 -8.69
N PRO A 15 -4.83 -11.03 -9.14
CA PRO A 15 -4.91 -10.69 -10.55
C PRO A 15 -3.75 -11.33 -11.34
N PRO A 16 -3.97 -11.80 -12.57
CA PRO A 16 -2.95 -12.49 -13.36
C PRO A 16 -1.76 -11.61 -13.76
N ASP A 17 -1.94 -10.28 -13.78
CA ASP A 17 -0.93 -9.29 -14.16
C ASP A 17 -0.53 -8.38 -12.99
N CYS A 18 -0.67 -8.87 -11.76
CA CYS A 18 -0.12 -8.20 -10.59
C CYS A 18 1.41 -8.27 -10.65
N ASP A 19 2.07 -7.11 -10.61
CA ASP A 19 3.51 -7.00 -10.42
C ASP A 19 3.83 -6.01 -9.29
N ASP A 20 4.93 -6.27 -8.59
CA ASP A 20 5.47 -5.41 -7.55
C ASP A 20 6.55 -4.52 -8.16
N ALA A 21 6.13 -3.33 -8.57
CA ALA A 21 7.01 -2.33 -9.16
C ALA A 21 7.69 -1.44 -8.10
N VAL A 22 7.43 -1.65 -6.80
CA VAL A 22 7.94 -0.80 -5.74
C VAL A 22 9.41 -1.12 -5.46
N ASP A 23 10.25 -0.09 -5.46
CA ASP A 23 11.63 -0.20 -4.96
C ASP A 23 11.64 -0.08 -3.43
N TRP A 24 11.51 -1.23 -2.75
CA TRP A 24 11.45 -1.30 -1.30
C TRP A 24 12.75 -0.90 -0.60
N ASP A 25 13.90 -1.09 -1.26
CA ASP A 25 15.19 -0.68 -0.71
C ASP A 25 15.33 0.85 -0.76
N ALA A 26 14.90 1.48 -1.85
CA ALA A 26 14.83 2.93 -1.95
C ALA A 26 13.82 3.52 -0.95
N LEU A 27 12.65 2.88 -0.81
CA LEU A 27 11.64 3.27 0.18
C LEU A 27 12.22 3.27 1.60
N LEU A 28 12.90 2.18 1.99
CA LEU A 28 13.54 2.06 3.29
C LEU A 28 14.63 3.12 3.49
N ALA A 29 15.44 3.39 2.47
CA ALA A 29 16.50 4.40 2.54
C ALA A 29 15.95 5.83 2.67
N GLU A 30 14.83 6.14 2.01
CA GLU A 30 14.21 7.48 2.02
C GLU A 30 13.40 7.73 3.30
N THR A 31 12.66 6.73 3.77
CA THR A 31 11.63 6.90 4.81
C THR A 31 11.95 6.19 6.13
N GLY A 32 12.84 5.20 6.10
CA GLY A 32 13.06 4.28 7.22
C GLY A 32 11.95 3.24 7.42
N TRP A 33 10.99 3.15 6.50
CA TRP A 33 9.84 2.25 6.62
C TRP A 33 10.16 0.84 6.12
N GLU A 34 9.88 -0.16 6.95
CA GLU A 34 10.02 -1.58 6.61
C GLU A 34 8.71 -2.36 6.84
N PRO A 35 7.66 -2.11 6.04
CA PRO A 35 6.38 -2.80 6.22
C PRO A 35 6.44 -4.21 5.59
N ALA A 36 7.06 -5.16 6.28
CA ALA A 36 7.32 -6.51 5.75
C ALA A 36 6.04 -7.22 5.24
N ASP A 37 4.96 -7.20 6.02
CA ASP A 37 3.68 -7.82 5.63
C ASP A 37 3.01 -7.11 4.45
N TYR A 38 3.22 -5.80 4.32
CA TYR A 38 2.70 -5.04 3.19
C TYR A 38 3.43 -5.34 1.90
N ARG A 39 4.76 -5.44 1.96
CA ARG A 39 5.56 -5.86 0.81
C ARG A 39 5.11 -7.23 0.34
N ASP A 40 4.93 -8.18 1.26
CA ASP A 40 4.39 -9.48 0.93
C ASP A 40 3.01 -9.34 0.25
N PHE A 41 2.12 -8.49 0.76
CA PHE A 41 0.80 -8.24 0.16
C PHE A 41 0.87 -7.63 -1.25
N VAL A 42 1.69 -6.59 -1.46
CA VAL A 42 1.89 -5.94 -2.77
C VAL A 42 2.56 -6.91 -3.75
N SER A 43 3.44 -7.80 -3.30
CA SER A 43 4.01 -8.84 -4.17
C SER A 43 2.99 -9.83 -4.72
N VAL A 44 1.83 -9.96 -4.07
CA VAL A 44 0.76 -10.90 -4.48
C VAL A 44 -0.37 -10.19 -5.20
N TYR A 45 -0.75 -8.98 -4.78
CA TYR A 45 -1.90 -8.26 -5.33
C TYR A 45 -1.55 -7.00 -6.12
N GLY A 46 -0.34 -6.47 -5.94
CA GLY A 46 0.18 -5.33 -6.67
C GLY A 46 -0.63 -4.06 -6.45
N MET A 47 -0.36 -3.07 -7.30
CA MET A 47 -1.28 -1.95 -7.47
C MET A 47 -2.48 -2.43 -8.29
N GLY A 48 -3.67 -2.41 -7.70
CA GLY A 48 -4.84 -3.07 -8.28
C GLY A 48 -6.10 -2.88 -7.46
N ALA A 49 -6.98 -3.88 -7.45
CA ALA A 49 -8.19 -3.84 -6.66
C ALA A 49 -8.54 -5.22 -6.07
N ILE A 50 -9.21 -5.17 -4.92
CA ILE A 50 -9.76 -6.30 -4.19
C ILE A 50 -11.27 -6.26 -4.32
N GLY A 51 -11.82 -7.30 -4.97
CA GLY A 51 -13.27 -7.47 -5.13
C GLY A 51 -13.99 -6.29 -5.76
N ASP A 52 -13.31 -5.52 -6.62
CA ASP A 52 -13.77 -4.26 -7.25
C ASP A 52 -14.23 -3.14 -6.28
N SER A 53 -14.01 -3.31 -4.98
CA SER A 53 -14.48 -2.38 -3.94
C SER A 53 -13.36 -1.64 -3.21
N ILE A 54 -12.18 -2.25 -3.13
CA ILE A 54 -11.01 -1.65 -2.49
C ILE A 54 -9.90 -1.55 -3.54
N GLY A 55 -9.54 -0.34 -3.93
CA GLY A 55 -8.34 -0.08 -4.72
C GLY A 55 -7.11 -0.17 -3.81
N ILE A 56 -6.10 -0.92 -4.24
CA ILE A 56 -4.81 -1.03 -3.55
C ILE A 56 -3.93 0.11 -4.04
N SER A 57 -3.48 0.94 -3.11
CA SER A 57 -2.44 1.95 -3.35
C SER A 57 -1.09 1.32 -3.08
N THR A 58 -0.02 1.79 -3.71
CA THR A 58 1.36 1.43 -3.35
C THR A 58 2.17 2.69 -3.08
N PRO A 59 3.35 2.59 -2.43
CA PRO A 59 4.33 3.67 -2.49
C PRO A 59 4.64 4.03 -3.95
N PRO A 60 4.95 5.32 -4.25
CA PRO A 60 5.33 5.73 -5.59
C PRO A 60 6.57 4.98 -6.08
N PHE A 61 6.61 4.67 -7.37
CA PHE A 61 7.73 4.05 -8.06
C PHE A 61 7.96 4.71 -9.43
N ASP A 62 9.04 4.38 -10.13
CA ASP A 62 9.31 4.98 -11.44
C ASP A 62 8.23 4.56 -12.47
N GLY A 63 7.62 5.54 -13.14
CA GLY A 63 6.47 5.31 -14.02
C GLY A 63 5.13 5.11 -13.30
N TYR A 64 5.02 5.53 -12.04
CA TYR A 64 3.76 5.48 -11.28
C TYR A 64 2.62 6.18 -12.06
N PRO A 65 1.52 5.48 -12.41
CA PRO A 65 0.49 6.03 -13.29
C PRO A 65 -0.32 7.16 -12.64
N TYR A 66 -0.17 7.33 -11.32
CA TYR A 66 -0.89 8.28 -10.51
C TYR A 66 0.02 9.37 -9.90
N GLY A 67 1.24 9.54 -10.42
CA GLY A 67 2.18 10.57 -9.94
C GLY A 67 1.61 12.00 -9.97
N ASP A 68 0.65 12.26 -10.87
CA ASP A 68 -0.05 13.55 -11.00
C ASP A 68 -1.45 13.57 -10.37
N ASN A 69 -1.90 12.48 -9.70
CA ASN A 69 -3.25 12.40 -9.15
C ASN A 69 -3.44 13.28 -7.91
N LEU A 70 -4.63 13.88 -7.81
CA LEU A 70 -5.07 14.68 -6.65
C LEU A 70 -5.04 13.91 -5.31
N PHE A 71 -5.12 12.57 -5.33
CA PHE A 71 -4.97 11.71 -4.15
C PHE A 71 -3.54 11.69 -3.60
N HIS A 72 -2.54 11.96 -4.46
CA HIS A 72 -1.14 12.18 -4.12
C HIS A 72 -0.78 13.68 -4.12
N GLY A 73 -1.74 14.56 -3.86
CA GLY A 73 -1.46 15.98 -3.65
C GLY A 73 -0.65 16.28 -2.38
N ALA A 74 -0.33 15.25 -1.59
CA ALA A 74 0.61 15.31 -0.48
C ALA A 74 2.03 15.03 -0.99
N ASP A 75 2.99 15.86 -0.59
CA ASP A 75 4.41 15.64 -0.87
C ASP A 75 4.84 14.24 -0.43
N TRP A 76 5.63 13.57 -1.26
CA TRP A 76 6.26 12.30 -0.91
C TRP A 76 7.70 12.53 -0.42
N PRO A 77 8.13 11.88 0.68
CA PRO A 77 7.31 11.09 1.60
C PRO A 77 6.40 11.99 2.46
N PRO A 78 5.22 11.51 2.90
CA PRO A 78 4.28 12.30 3.68
C PRO A 78 4.87 12.84 4.98
N VAL A 79 4.76 14.16 5.19
CA VAL A 79 5.31 14.87 6.36
C VAL A 79 4.74 14.35 7.69
N ASP A 80 3.51 13.86 7.68
CA ASP A 80 2.84 13.31 8.86
C ASP A 80 3.21 11.85 9.15
N GLY A 81 4.07 11.25 8.33
CA GLY A 81 4.55 9.88 8.48
C GLY A 81 3.48 8.84 8.20
N THR A 82 2.50 9.15 7.36
CA THR A 82 1.44 8.19 6.98
C THR A 82 1.71 7.55 5.63
N LEU A 83 1.30 6.28 5.48
CA LEU A 83 1.37 5.55 4.23
C LEU A 83 -0.03 5.11 3.79
N ASN A 84 -0.50 5.59 2.64
CA ASN A 84 -1.76 5.13 2.04
C ASN A 84 -1.54 3.75 1.43
N TRP A 85 -2.37 2.79 1.84
CA TRP A 85 -2.33 1.43 1.30
C TRP A 85 -3.60 1.04 0.52
N ALA A 86 -4.69 1.79 0.69
CA ALA A 86 -5.92 1.54 -0.06
C ALA A 86 -6.91 2.71 -0.05
N ALA A 87 -7.83 2.69 -1.02
CA ALA A 87 -9.04 3.50 -1.02
C ALA A 87 -10.26 2.65 -1.37
N ASN A 88 -11.45 3.05 -0.91
CA ASN A 88 -12.72 2.41 -1.32
C ASN A 88 -13.51 3.25 -2.33
N GLU A 89 -14.60 2.69 -2.83
CA GLU A 89 -15.54 3.37 -3.75
C GLU A 89 -16.19 4.65 -3.21
N ALA A 90 -16.14 4.87 -1.89
CA ALA A 90 -16.64 6.07 -1.23
C ALA A 90 -15.55 7.15 -1.06
N ALA A 91 -14.41 7.02 -1.73
CA ALA A 91 -13.24 7.88 -1.60
C ALA A 91 -12.70 7.98 -0.16
N THR A 92 -12.88 6.93 0.63
CA THR A 92 -12.22 6.81 1.93
C THR A 92 -10.83 6.22 1.75
N ASP A 93 -9.82 6.94 2.22
CA ASP A 93 -8.44 6.45 2.30
C ASP A 93 -8.19 5.64 3.58
N PHE A 94 -7.44 4.56 3.42
CA PHE A 94 -6.90 3.73 4.49
C PHE A 94 -5.39 3.96 4.57
N LEU A 95 -4.96 4.46 5.72
CA LEU A 95 -3.58 4.89 5.94
C LEU A 95 -2.99 4.10 7.10
N TRP A 96 -1.71 3.75 7.03
CA TRP A 96 -0.95 3.41 8.22
C TRP A 96 -0.29 4.64 8.80
N ARG A 97 -0.20 4.67 10.13
CA ARG A 97 0.69 5.60 10.83
C ARG A 97 2.04 4.91 11.03
N CYS A 98 3.02 5.29 10.22
CA CYS A 98 4.35 4.68 10.22
C CYS A 98 5.25 5.30 11.29
N ALA A 99 4.88 5.09 12.55
CA ALA A 99 5.61 5.58 13.72
C ALA A 99 5.94 4.41 14.65
N GLY A 100 7.20 4.30 15.04
CA GLY A 100 7.69 3.16 15.84
C GLY A 100 7.92 1.91 15.00
N GLU A 101 7.91 0.74 15.65
CA GLU A 101 8.14 -0.56 15.00
C GLU A 101 7.00 -0.89 14.01
N PRO A 102 7.29 -1.45 12.82
CA PRO A 102 6.28 -1.79 11.81
C PRO A 102 5.08 -2.59 12.31
N ASP A 103 5.32 -3.55 13.20
CA ASP A 103 4.28 -4.40 13.78
C ASP A 103 3.32 -3.64 14.73
N GLU A 104 3.67 -2.42 15.12
CA GLU A 104 2.84 -1.55 15.97
C GLU A 104 2.05 -0.50 15.17
N TRP A 105 2.24 -0.43 13.85
CA TRP A 105 1.58 0.56 13.01
C TRP A 105 0.07 0.35 12.98
N GLN A 106 -0.67 1.42 13.27
CA GLN A 106 -2.12 1.39 13.30
C GLN A 106 -2.71 1.83 11.96
N VAL A 107 -3.72 1.08 11.48
CA VAL A 107 -4.58 1.50 10.38
C VAL A 107 -5.52 2.60 10.86
N GLN A 108 -5.52 3.73 10.16
CA GLN A 108 -6.45 4.83 10.34
C GLN A 108 -7.37 4.96 9.13
N LYS A 109 -8.63 5.32 9.41
CA LYS A 109 -9.62 5.69 8.42
C LYS A 109 -9.78 7.21 8.47
N ILE A 110 -9.62 7.88 7.32
CA ILE A 110 -9.91 9.30 7.19
C ILE A 110 -11.22 9.48 6.41
N TYR A 111 -12.09 10.37 6.88
CA TYR A 111 -13.43 10.65 6.34
C TYR A 111 -13.46 11.92 5.52
#